data_AF-A0A6G1JR19-F1
#
_entry.id   AF-A0A6G1JR19-F1
#
_cell.length_a   1.000
_cell.length_b   1.000
_cell.length_c   1.000
_cell.angle_alpha   90.00
_cell.angle_beta   90.00
_cell.angle_gamma   90.00
#
_symmetry.space_group_name_H-M   'P 1'
#
loop_
_entity.id
_entity.type
_entity.pdbx_description
1 polymer ?
#
loop_
_entity_poly.entity_id
_entity_poly.type
_entity_poly.pdbx_seq_one_letter_code
_entity_poly.pdbx_strand_id
1 'polypeptide(L)'
;MASNDAPPTHISHIARPVVSPDEIKDEHCPICLEDFATPQQAVRLVCGHLIDPECLDTWIKSLSGQYNTCILCRTELFPKRHYEPSEFMREYTRVLDTTSTLPLEIDMLRSDLEELAELLCDLVPNRSANVVPGDGTLSP
;
A
#
# COMPACT_ATOMS: atom_id res chain seq x y z
N MET A 1 20.31 12.24 12.18
CA MET A 1 20.00 10.83 11.89
C MET A 1 19.22 10.31 13.08
N ALA A 2 17.88 10.37 13.03
CA ALA A 2 17.06 9.85 14.12
C ALA A 2 17.00 8.33 13.95
N SER A 3 17.78 7.62 14.75
CA SER A 3 17.73 6.17 14.83
C SER A 3 16.34 5.75 15.32
N ASN A 4 15.60 5.03 14.47
CA ASN A 4 14.28 4.46 14.79
C ASN A 4 14.38 3.24 15.73
N ASP A 5 15.40 3.21 16.58
CA ASP A 5 15.72 2.10 17.48
C ASP A 5 14.89 2.18 18.76
N ALA A 6 13.56 2.22 18.62
CA ALA A 6 12.70 1.80 19.72
C ALA A 6 12.93 0.29 19.92
N PRO A 7 13.18 -0.18 21.15
CA PRO A 7 13.46 -1.57 21.40
C PRO A 7 12.31 -2.46 20.89
N PRO A 8 12.61 -3.62 20.30
CA PRO A 8 11.58 -4.54 19.83
C PRO A 8 10.62 -4.88 20.98
N THR A 9 9.32 -4.77 20.72
CA THR A 9 8.30 -5.12 21.71
C THR A 9 8.41 -6.60 22.02
N HIS A 10 8.71 -6.92 23.28
CA HIS A 10 8.80 -8.31 23.74
C HIS A 10 7.44 -8.79 24.24
N ILE A 11 7.11 -10.06 24.02
CA ILE A 11 5.82 -10.67 24.39
C ILE A 11 5.48 -10.44 25.87
N SER A 12 6.48 -10.51 26.75
CA SER A 12 6.29 -10.31 28.19
C SER A 12 5.73 -8.94 28.58
N HIS A 13 5.78 -7.94 27.70
CA HIS A 13 5.22 -6.61 27.95
C HIS A 13 3.73 -6.50 27.57
N ILE A 14 3.23 -7.43 26.75
CA ILE A 14 1.90 -7.35 26.13
C ILE A 14 1.01 -8.55 26.45
N ALA A 15 1.58 -9.57 27.08
CA ALA A 15 0.89 -10.79 27.47
C ALA A 15 1.46 -11.35 28.79
N ARG A 16 0.62 -12.10 29.52
CA ARG A 16 1.03 -12.92 30.67
C ARG A 16 1.00 -14.41 30.33
N PRO A 17 1.85 -15.24 30.94
CA PRO A 17 1.71 -16.69 30.87
C PRO A 17 0.35 -17.15 31.43
N VAL A 18 -0.20 -18.21 30.86
CA VAL A 18 -1.34 -18.93 31.44
C VAL A 18 -0.81 -20.01 32.40
N VAL A 19 -1.44 -20.14 33.56
CA VAL A 19 -0.97 -21.03 34.64
C VAL A 19 -1.99 -22.10 35.02
N SER A 20 -3.28 -21.87 34.75
CA SER A 20 -4.35 -22.82 35.04
C SER A 20 -4.82 -23.56 33.78
N PRO A 21 -4.99 -24.89 33.82
CA PRO A 21 -5.66 -25.64 32.74
C PRO A 21 -7.09 -25.17 32.47
N ASP A 22 -7.80 -24.65 33.48
CA ASP A 22 -9.17 -24.16 33.31
C ASP A 22 -9.24 -22.91 32.42
N GLU A 23 -8.15 -22.14 32.33
CA GLU A 23 -8.09 -20.96 31.47
C GLU A 23 -8.02 -21.30 29.99
N ILE A 24 -7.56 -22.50 29.62
CA ILE A 24 -7.37 -22.96 28.23
C ILE A 24 -8.39 -24.01 27.80
N LYS A 25 -9.33 -24.35 28.68
CA LYS A 25 -10.28 -25.43 28.43
C LYS A 25 -11.19 -25.05 27.25
N ASP A 26 -11.21 -25.92 26.24
CA ASP A 26 -11.97 -25.73 25.00
C ASP A 26 -11.54 -24.49 24.18
N GLU A 27 -10.32 -23.98 24.41
CA GLU A 27 -9.73 -22.84 23.70
C GLU A 27 -8.66 -23.31 22.70
N HIS A 28 -8.52 -22.58 21.60
CA HIS A 28 -7.51 -22.83 20.56
C HIS A 28 -6.83 -21.54 20.13
N CYS A 29 -5.65 -21.65 19.52
CA CYS A 29 -4.98 -20.49 18.96
C CYS A 29 -5.76 -19.96 17.74
N PRO A 30 -6.04 -18.65 17.61
CA PRO A 30 -6.79 -18.12 16.47
C PRO A 30 -5.97 -18.03 15.18
N ILE A 31 -4.64 -18.22 15.27
CA ILE A 31 -3.72 -18.13 14.12
C ILE A 31 -3.45 -19.51 13.53
N CYS A 32 -2.95 -20.46 14.32
CA CYS A 32 -2.63 -21.81 13.84
C CYS A 32 -3.80 -22.80 13.96
N LEU A 33 -4.87 -22.44 14.68
CA LEU A 33 -6.06 -23.27 14.91
C LEU A 33 -5.79 -24.57 15.70
N GLU A 34 -4.65 -24.66 16.39
CA GLU A 34 -4.33 -25.76 17.29
C GLU A 34 -4.93 -25.54 18.68
N ASP A 35 -5.50 -26.61 19.25
CA ASP A 35 -6.02 -26.61 20.62
C ASP A 35 -4.88 -26.49 21.64
N PHE A 36 -5.12 -25.77 22.73
CA PHE A 36 -4.14 -25.68 23.81
C PHE A 36 -4.19 -26.95 24.67
N ALA A 37 -3.16 -27.80 24.58
CA ALA A 37 -3.05 -29.00 25.40
C ALA A 37 -2.48 -28.72 26.81
N THR A 38 -1.68 -27.66 26.95
CA THR A 38 -1.03 -27.27 28.20
C THR A 38 -1.07 -25.75 28.40
N PRO A 39 -1.13 -25.23 29.65
CA PRO A 39 -1.14 -23.79 29.92
C PRO A 39 0.04 -23.03 29.30
N GLN A 40 1.19 -23.70 29.12
CA GLN A 40 2.40 -23.10 28.55
C GLN A 40 2.30 -22.81 27.05
N GLN A 41 1.36 -23.46 26.34
CA GLN A 41 1.09 -23.22 24.92
C GLN A 41 0.24 -21.97 24.69
N ALA A 42 -0.22 -21.29 25.74
CA ALA A 42 -1.02 -20.09 25.63
C ALA A 42 -0.42 -18.94 26.44
N VAL A 43 -0.48 -17.75 25.86
CA VAL A 43 -0.31 -16.49 26.58
C VAL A 43 -1.61 -15.71 26.53
N ARG A 44 -1.93 -15.01 27.61
CA ARG A 44 -3.10 -14.14 27.70
C ARG A 44 -2.70 -12.69 27.46
N LEU A 45 -3.23 -12.09 26.40
CA LEU A 45 -3.04 -10.68 26.08
C LEU A 45 -3.67 -9.77 27.15
N VAL A 46 -3.26 -8.51 27.19
CA VAL A 46 -3.85 -7.47 28.07
C VAL A 46 -5.36 -7.29 27.87
N CYS A 47 -5.89 -7.61 26.69
CA CYS A 47 -7.32 -7.58 26.38
C CYS A 47 -8.07 -8.86 26.78
N GLY A 48 -7.37 -9.89 27.28
CA GLY A 48 -7.96 -11.13 27.78
C GLY A 48 -7.95 -12.31 26.80
N HIS A 49 -7.69 -12.09 25.51
CA HIS A 49 -7.65 -13.16 24.51
C HIS A 49 -6.39 -14.02 24.62
N LEU A 50 -6.54 -15.30 24.27
CA LEU A 50 -5.47 -16.30 24.26
C LEU A 50 -4.87 -16.49 22.87
N ILE A 51 -3.55 -16.56 22.78
CA ILE A 51 -2.80 -16.84 21.56
C ILE A 51 -1.58 -17.67 21.94
N ASP A 52 -1.14 -18.56 21.06
CA ASP A 52 0.16 -19.22 21.20
C ASP A 52 1.31 -18.19 21.12
N PRO A 53 2.35 -18.31 21.97
CA PRO A 53 3.46 -17.36 21.99
C PRO A 53 4.22 -17.22 20.67
N GLU A 54 4.44 -18.29 19.90
CA GLU A 54 5.16 -18.23 18.61
C GLU A 54 4.32 -17.53 17.54
N CYS A 55 3.02 -17.82 17.54
CA CYS A 55 2.04 -17.15 16.70
C CYS A 55 1.97 -15.64 17.01
N LEU A 56 1.96 -15.27 18.29
CA LEU A 56 1.98 -13.88 18.72
C LEU A 56 3.29 -13.18 18.31
N ASP A 57 4.44 -13.83 18.47
CA ASP A 57 5.75 -13.27 18.06
C ASP A 57 5.77 -12.93 16.56
N THR A 58 5.25 -13.85 15.75
CA THR A 58 5.14 -13.67 14.29
C THR A 58 4.22 -12.49 13.96
N TRP A 59 3.08 -12.38 14.65
CA TRP A 59 2.12 -11.30 14.44
C TRP A 59 2.73 -9.92 14.71
N ILE A 60 3.37 -9.74 15.86
CA ILE A 60 3.92 -8.45 16.29
C ILE A 60 5.17 -8.03 15.52
N LYS A 61 5.80 -8.96 14.78
CA LYS A 61 6.92 -8.69 13.87
C LYS A 61 6.49 -8.53 12.40
N SER A 62 5.21 -8.75 12.10
CA SER A 62 4.70 -8.64 10.73
C SER A 62 4.69 -7.20 10.21
N LEU A 63 4.67 -7.05 8.88
CA LEU A 63 4.51 -5.75 8.20
C LEU A 63 3.04 -5.33 8.06
N SER A 64 2.12 -6.03 8.73
CA SER A 64 0.69 -5.68 8.71
C SER A 64 0.50 -4.31 9.34
N GLY A 65 -0.39 -3.48 8.78
CA GLY A 65 -0.76 -2.19 9.40
C GLY A 65 -1.42 -2.31 10.79
N GLN A 66 -1.75 -3.52 11.24
CA GLN A 66 -2.43 -3.81 12.51
C GLN A 66 -1.61 -4.74 13.45
N TYR A 67 -0.31 -4.94 13.16
CA TYR A 67 0.63 -5.75 13.94
C TYR A 67 0.67 -5.42 15.45
N ASN A 68 0.30 -4.19 15.80
CA ASN A 68 0.30 -3.68 17.16
C ASN A 68 -1.04 -3.85 17.90
N THR A 69 -1.99 -4.58 17.31
CA THR A 69 -3.33 -4.77 17.87
C THR A 69 -3.65 -6.26 18.03
N CYS A 70 -4.56 -6.59 18.94
CA CYS A 70 -5.09 -7.94 19.08
C CYS A 70 -5.82 -8.37 17.80
N ILE A 71 -5.52 -9.56 17.29
CA ILE A 71 -6.16 -10.13 16.08
C ILE A 71 -7.67 -10.35 16.23
N LEU A 72 -8.17 -10.52 17.46
CA LEU A 72 -9.58 -10.81 17.74
C LEU A 72 -10.41 -9.54 17.94
N CYS A 73 -9.95 -8.63 18.80
CA CYS A 73 -10.72 -7.45 19.20
C CYS A 73 -10.12 -6.10 18.82
N ARG A 74 -8.95 -6.09 18.16
CA ARG A 74 -8.22 -4.89 17.75
C ARG A 74 -7.81 -3.94 18.87
N THR A 75 -7.87 -4.37 20.13
CA THR A 75 -7.28 -3.61 21.24
C THR A 75 -5.79 -3.41 20.98
N GLU A 76 -5.31 -2.18 21.14
CA GLU A 76 -3.90 -1.84 20.99
C GLU A 76 -3.08 -2.55 22.08
N LEU A 77 -2.08 -3.33 21.66
CA LEU A 77 -1.17 -4.07 22.53
C LEU A 77 0.08 -3.24 22.84
N PHE A 78 0.50 -2.39 21.90
CA PHE A 78 1.63 -1.49 22.04
C PHE A 78 1.51 -0.32 21.04
N PRO A 79 2.14 0.84 21.32
CA PRO A 79 2.07 1.98 20.42
C PRO A 79 2.74 1.67 19.07
N LYS A 80 2.15 2.13 17.97
CA LYS A 80 2.81 2.07 16.66
C LYS A 80 4.07 2.92 16.68
N ARG A 81 5.11 2.42 16.03
CA ARG A 81 6.28 3.26 15.71
C ARG A 81 5.81 4.32 14.72
N HIS A 82 6.09 5.58 15.04
CA HIS A 82 5.93 6.66 14.08
C HIS A 82 6.97 6.46 12.98
N TYR A 83 6.53 5.96 11.84
CA TYR A 83 7.34 6.00 10.63
C TYR A 83 7.31 7.44 10.12
N GLU A 84 8.38 8.18 10.39
CA GLU A 84 8.65 9.44 9.69
C GLU A 84 9.38 9.10 8.38
N PRO A 85 8.73 9.26 7.21
CA PRO A 85 9.39 9.02 5.94
C PRO A 85 10.54 10.01 5.77
N SER A 86 11.64 9.56 5.15
CA SER A 86 12.74 10.45 4.80
C SER A 86 12.25 11.59 3.88
N GLU A 87 12.93 12.74 3.91
CA GLU A 87 12.64 13.85 2.98
C GLU A 87 12.61 13.37 1.52
N PHE A 88 13.57 12.51 1.16
CA PHE A 88 13.60 11.84 -0.14
C PHE A 88 12.32 11.07 -0.45
N MET A 89 11.81 10.27 0.49
CA MET A 89 10.59 9.49 0.27
C MET A 89 9.35 10.38 0.19
N ARG A 90 9.28 11.45 0.98
CA ARG A 90 8.19 12.45 0.89
C ARG A 90 8.16 13.11 -0.47
N GLU A 91 9.32 13.52 -0.97
CA GLU A 91 9.46 14.12 -2.29
C GLU A 91 9.09 13.14 -3.40
N TYR A 92 9.53 11.89 -3.29
CA TYR A 92 9.18 10.83 -4.24
C TYR A 92 7.66 10.60 -4.31
N THR A 93 6.97 10.50 -3.16
CA THR A 93 5.51 10.38 -3.12
C THR A 93 4.83 11.58 -3.77
N ARG A 94 5.30 12.80 -3.50
CA ARG A 94 4.78 14.02 -4.14
C ARG A 94 4.87 13.94 -5.66
N VAL A 95 6.02 13.53 -6.18
CA VAL A 95 6.22 13.37 -7.63
C VAL A 95 5.25 12.31 -8.17
N LEU A 96 5.19 11.12 -7.57
CA LEU A 96 4.28 10.07 -8.00
C LEU A 96 2.82 10.55 -8.05
N ASP A 97 2.34 11.20 -6.99
CA ASP A 97 0.98 11.74 -6.91
C ASP A 97 0.72 12.74 -8.04
N THR A 98 1.65 13.69 -8.28
CA THR A 98 1.51 14.66 -9.38
C THR A 98 1.55 14.01 -10.76
N THR A 99 2.28 12.90 -10.92
CA THR A 99 2.36 12.19 -12.21
C THR A 99 1.22 11.19 -12.43
N SER A 100 0.47 10.84 -11.38
CA SER A 100 -0.56 9.81 -11.45
C SER A 100 -1.72 10.16 -12.38
N THR A 101 -2.03 11.44 -12.56
CA THR A 101 -3.11 11.93 -13.45
C THR A 101 -2.64 12.26 -14.86
N LEU A 102 -1.33 12.42 -15.08
CA LEU A 102 -0.76 12.79 -16.38
C LEU A 102 -1.21 11.89 -17.54
N PRO A 103 -1.32 10.55 -17.40
CA PRO A 103 -1.79 9.72 -18.50
C PRO A 103 -3.21 10.09 -18.98
N LEU A 104 -4.11 10.42 -18.05
CA LEU A 104 -5.47 10.83 -18.38
C LEU A 104 -5.51 12.22 -19.01
N GLU A 105 -4.73 13.17 -18.47
CA GLU A 105 -4.61 14.52 -19.02
C GLU A 105 -4.05 14.50 -20.45
N ILE A 106 -3.04 13.67 -20.72
CA ILE A 106 -2.47 13.48 -22.06
C ILE A 106 -3.52 12.88 -23.02
N ASP A 107 -4.31 11.92 -22.56
CA ASP A 107 -5.34 11.27 -23.37
C ASP A 107 -6.46 12.24 -23.75
N MET A 108 -6.92 13.06 -22.80
CA MET A 108 -7.90 14.12 -23.04
C MET A 108 -7.37 15.14 -24.06
N LEU A 109 -6.14 15.63 -23.87
CA LEU A 109 -5.52 16.58 -24.81
C LEU A 109 -5.33 15.98 -26.21
N ARG A 110 -5.06 14.68 -26.31
CA ARG A 110 -4.99 13.98 -27.59
C ARG A 110 -6.35 13.94 -28.27
N SER A 111 -7.41 13.60 -27.54
CA SER A 111 -8.79 13.60 -28.05
C SER A 111 -9.19 14.99 -28.55
N ASP A 112 -8.92 16.05 -27.77
CA ASP A 112 -9.23 17.43 -28.15
C ASP A 112 -8.47 17.83 -29.43
N LEU A 113 -7.21 17.41 -29.56
CA LEU A 113 -6.40 17.68 -30.75
C LEU A 113 -6.94 16.97 -32.00
N GLU A 114 -7.42 15.74 -31.85
CA GLU A 114 -8.05 14.97 -32.93
C GLU A 114 -9.35 15.66 -33.39
N GLU A 115 -10.21 16.09 -32.46
CA GLU A 115 -11.45 16.81 -32.78
C GLU A 115 -11.17 18.15 -33.48
N LEU A 116 -10.19 18.91 -32.99
CA LEU A 116 -9.78 20.16 -33.65
C LEU A 116 -9.23 19.92 -35.06
N ALA A 117 -8.48 18.84 -35.28
CA ALA A 117 -7.95 18.50 -36.60
C ALA A 117 -9.08 18.18 -37.59
N GLU A 118 -10.11 17.47 -37.16
CA GLU A 118 -11.32 17.19 -37.96
C GLU A 118 -12.05 18.49 -38.32
N LEU A 119 -12.30 19.36 -37.33
CA LEU A 119 -12.97 20.65 -37.56
C LEU A 119 -12.18 21.56 -38.52
N LEU A 120 -10.85 21.56 -38.44
CA LEU A 120 -10.01 22.32 -39.36
C LEU A 120 -10.09 21.79 -40.80
N CYS A 121 -10.22 20.48 -40.99
CA CYS A 121 -10.41 19.88 -42.31
C CYS A 121 -11.75 20.31 -42.94
N ASP A 122 -12.80 20.46 -42.13
CA ASP A 122 -14.12 20.93 -42.58
C ASP A 122 -14.14 22.42 -42.92
N LEU A 123 -13.40 23.25 -42.16
CA LEU A 123 -13.35 24.70 -42.37
C LEU A 123 -12.39 25.11 -43.49
N VAL A 124 -11.36 24.32 -43.76
CA VAL A 124 -10.39 24.55 -44.85
C VAL A 124 -10.25 23.27 -45.67
N PRO A 125 -11.24 22.90 -46.49
CA PRO A 125 -11.16 21.73 -47.35
C PRO A 125 -10.10 21.99 -48.43
N ASN A 126 -8.87 21.49 -48.20
CA ASN A 126 -7.71 21.56 -49.09
C ASN A 126 -7.38 22.94 -49.70
N ARG A 127 -6.40 23.64 -49.09
CA ARG A 127 -5.49 24.53 -49.85
C ARG A 127 -4.37 23.76 -50.55
N SER A 128 -4.67 22.58 -51.11
CA SER A 128 -3.75 21.81 -51.95
C SER A 128 -4.32 21.64 -53.36
N ALA A 129 -4.50 22.77 -54.06
CA ALA A 129 -4.76 22.78 -55.50
C ALA A 129 -4.26 24.09 -56.11
N ASN A 130 -2.94 24.33 -56.05
CA ASN A 130 -2.26 25.27 -56.94
C ASN A 130 -0.74 25.02 -56.97
N VAL A 131 -0.35 23.80 -57.34
CA VAL A 131 0.93 23.57 -58.00
C VAL A 131 0.59 23.18 -59.43
N VAL A 132 0.70 24.15 -60.35
CA VAL A 132 0.53 23.91 -61.79
C VAL A 132 1.81 23.25 -62.30
N PRO A 133 1.75 22.12 -63.04
CA PRO A 133 2.92 21.57 -63.71
C PRO A 133 3.20 22.42 -64.97
N GLY A 134 4.17 23.31 -64.87
CA GLY A 134 4.67 24.09 -66.01
C GLY A 134 5.67 23.27 -66.81
N ASP A 135 5.21 22.72 -67.93
CA ASP A 135 6.00 22.07 -68.97
C ASP A 135 7.08 23.04 -69.51
N GLY A 136 8.33 22.62 -69.46
CA GLY A 136 9.49 23.44 -69.76
C GLY A 136 10.47 22.68 -70.65
N THR A 137 10.03 22.34 -71.86
CA THR A 137 10.94 21.95 -72.93
C THR A 137 11.86 23.12 -73.26
N LEU A 138 13.16 22.91 -73.08
CA LEU A 138 14.21 23.75 -73.66
C LEU A 138 15.02 22.89 -74.63
N SER A 139 14.87 23.21 -75.92
CA SER A 139 15.87 22.93 -76.95
C SER A 139 16.22 24.25 -77.64
N PRO A 140 17.47 24.38 -78.13
CA PRO A 140 18.21 25.64 -78.25
C PRO A 140 17.74 26.60 -79.33
#